data_AF-A0A3B0VV43-F1
#
_entry.id   AF-A0A3B0VV43-F1
#
_cell.length_a   1.000
_cell.length_b   1.000
_cell.length_c   1.000
_cell.angle_alpha   90.00
_cell.angle_beta   90.00
_cell.angle_gamma   90.00
#
_symmetry.space_group_name_H-M   'P 1'
#
loop_
_entity.id
_entity.type
_entity.pdbx_description
1 polymer ?
#
loop_
_entity_poly.entity_id
_entity_poly.type
_entity_poly.pdbx_seq_one_letter_code
_entity_poly.pdbx_strand_id
1 'polypeptide(L)'
;LSAPGGGIANLLVGSPAFGPSIIAGLAAAGVEEGTAEFNLFILAAQTTLDAADSINFGGFATLQNHILLHEILGDQVITNRVPDAPLSGTEPLIDAMGLMSYSDSAFNPNGLGAAVRFTEGDHSSLLSPAASAAATVEMQTQMAAFQATGGTTLNVTNTDVVQ
;
A
#
# COMPACT_ATOMS: atom_id res chain seq x y z
N LEU A 1 -3.88 -8.25 1.81
CA LEU A 1 -3.51 -7.20 0.84
C LEU A 1 -1.98 -7.14 0.79
N SER A 2 -1.39 -6.99 -0.38
CA SER A 2 0.08 -6.89 -0.52
C SER A 2 0.42 -5.61 -1.26
N ALA A 3 1.18 -4.73 -0.61
CA ALA A 3 1.56 -3.41 -1.11
C ALA A 3 0.40 -2.56 -1.69
N PRO A 4 -0.79 -2.48 -1.06
CA PRO A 4 -1.87 -1.66 -1.59
C PRO A 4 -1.61 -0.17 -1.31
N GLY A 5 -2.33 0.73 -1.99
CA GLY A 5 -2.30 2.17 -1.70
C GLY A 5 -3.66 2.83 -1.96
N GLY A 6 -3.87 3.99 -1.38
CA GLY A 6 -5.00 4.89 -1.64
C GLY A 6 -4.55 6.25 -2.18
N GLY A 7 -5.50 7.13 -2.50
CA GLY A 7 -5.24 8.45 -3.04
C GLY A 7 -4.60 8.39 -4.42
N ILE A 8 -5.24 7.66 -5.34
CA ILE A 8 -4.64 7.11 -6.57
C ILE A 8 -4.02 8.20 -7.46
N ALA A 9 -4.65 9.37 -7.59
CA ALA A 9 -4.15 10.39 -8.53
C ALA A 9 -2.76 10.90 -8.11
N ASN A 10 -2.60 11.34 -6.86
CA ASN A 10 -1.31 11.78 -6.34
C ASN A 10 -0.36 10.60 -6.08
N LEU A 11 -0.88 9.41 -5.76
CA LEU A 11 -0.08 8.18 -5.67
C LEU A 11 0.67 7.91 -6.98
N LEU A 12 -0.03 7.95 -8.12
CA LEU A 12 0.57 7.67 -9.43
C LEU A 12 1.59 8.74 -9.83
N VAL A 13 1.32 10.01 -9.54
CA VAL A 13 2.28 11.10 -9.78
C VAL A 13 3.51 10.97 -8.89
N GLY A 14 3.32 10.66 -7.60
CA GLY A 14 4.39 10.48 -6.63
C GLY A 14 5.11 9.13 -6.69
N SER A 15 4.71 8.25 -7.61
CA SER A 15 5.32 6.93 -7.81
C SER A 15 6.64 7.04 -8.57
N PRO A 16 7.77 6.53 -8.06
CA PRO A 16 9.01 6.46 -8.84
C PRO A 16 8.88 5.71 -10.16
N ALA A 17 8.04 4.67 -10.21
CA ALA A 17 7.83 3.85 -11.40
C ALA A 17 6.94 4.54 -12.46
N PHE A 18 5.91 5.28 -12.04
CA PHE A 18 4.90 5.83 -12.96
C PHE A 18 4.98 7.35 -13.14
N GLY A 19 5.32 8.08 -12.09
CA GLY A 19 5.38 9.54 -12.02
C GLY A 19 6.15 10.17 -13.18
N PRO A 20 7.41 9.77 -13.47
CA PRO A 20 8.20 10.37 -14.54
C PRO A 20 7.52 10.32 -15.91
N SER A 21 6.85 9.20 -16.22
CA SER A 21 6.15 9.05 -17.52
C SER A 21 4.88 9.88 -17.58
N ILE A 22 4.13 9.96 -16.47
CA ILE A 22 2.92 10.78 -16.37
C ILE A 22 3.27 12.26 -16.51
N ILE A 23 4.25 12.73 -15.74
CA ILE A 23 4.71 14.14 -15.75
C ILE A 23 5.22 14.53 -17.14
N ALA A 24 6.07 13.69 -17.77
CA ALA A 24 6.56 13.96 -19.11
C ALA A 24 5.44 13.97 -20.17
N GLY A 25 4.44 13.09 -20.04
CA GLY A 25 3.28 13.05 -20.93
C GLY A 25 2.40 14.29 -20.81
N LEU A 26 2.19 14.79 -19.59
CA LEU A 26 1.46 16.03 -19.33
C LEU A 26 2.21 17.26 -19.86
N ALA A 27 3.53 17.33 -19.62
CA ALA A 27 4.38 18.38 -20.16
C ALA A 27 4.32 18.44 -21.70
N ALA A 28 4.36 17.29 -22.37
CA ALA A 28 4.19 17.21 -23.83
C ALA A 28 2.82 17.71 -24.33
N ALA A 29 1.80 17.73 -23.46
CA ALA A 29 0.48 18.30 -23.71
C ALA A 29 0.33 19.77 -23.25
N GLY A 30 1.41 20.39 -22.78
CA GLY A 30 1.42 21.77 -22.27
C GLY A 30 0.98 21.93 -20.81
N VAL A 31 0.94 20.83 -20.04
CA VAL A 31 0.59 20.81 -18.61
C VAL A 31 1.85 20.49 -17.81
N GLU A 32 2.59 21.53 -17.43
CA GLU A 32 3.89 21.42 -16.76
C GLU A 32 3.75 21.25 -15.24
N GLU A 33 4.55 20.39 -14.62
CA GLU A 33 4.57 20.20 -13.17
C GLU A 33 4.86 21.51 -12.41
N GLY A 34 4.21 21.71 -11.27
CA GLY A 34 4.32 22.94 -10.46
C GLY A 34 3.47 24.11 -10.95
N THR A 35 2.71 23.96 -12.03
CA THR A 35 1.76 24.97 -12.52
C THR A 35 0.36 24.81 -11.92
N ALA A 36 -0.47 25.85 -12.05
CA ALA A 36 -1.88 25.78 -11.64
C ALA A 36 -2.66 24.78 -12.52
N GLU A 37 -2.34 24.72 -13.81
CA GLU A 37 -2.92 23.81 -14.78
C GLU A 37 -2.63 22.34 -14.42
N PHE A 38 -1.41 22.03 -13.98
CA PHE A 38 -1.07 20.70 -13.49
C PHE A 38 -1.87 20.33 -12.25
N ASN A 39 -1.95 21.24 -11.26
CA ASN A 39 -2.74 21.00 -10.06
C ASN A 39 -4.24 20.80 -10.37
N LEU A 40 -4.78 21.53 -11.35
CA LEU A 40 -6.16 21.34 -11.83
C LEU A 40 -6.32 20.00 -12.54
N PHE A 41 -5.34 19.56 -13.33
CA PHE A 41 -5.37 18.24 -13.96
C PHE A 41 -5.40 17.13 -12.91
N ILE A 42 -4.54 17.19 -11.90
CA ILE A 42 -4.51 16.21 -10.81
C ILE A 42 -5.81 16.23 -10.00
N LEU A 43 -6.36 17.42 -9.70
CA LEU A 43 -7.68 17.54 -9.05
C LEU A 43 -8.80 16.89 -9.87
N ALA A 44 -8.81 17.10 -11.20
CA ALA A 44 -9.79 16.50 -12.09
C ALA A 44 -9.62 14.96 -12.15
N ALA A 45 -8.39 14.47 -12.20
CA ALA A 45 -8.09 13.04 -12.14
C ALA A 45 -8.57 12.42 -10.82
N GLN A 46 -8.28 13.06 -9.68
CA GLN A 46 -8.76 12.62 -8.38
C GLN A 46 -10.29 12.59 -8.35
N THR A 47 -10.96 13.66 -8.82
CA THR A 47 -12.44 13.73 -8.86
C THR A 47 -13.04 12.60 -9.68
N THR A 48 -12.41 12.21 -10.79
CA THR A 48 -12.89 11.14 -11.67
C THR A 48 -12.77 9.77 -11.03
N LEU A 49 -11.71 9.54 -10.25
CA LEU A 49 -11.43 8.25 -9.60
C LEU A 49 -11.96 8.15 -8.17
N ASP A 50 -12.39 9.26 -7.56
CA ASP A 50 -12.70 9.36 -6.13
C ASP A 50 -13.67 8.27 -5.64
N ALA A 51 -14.75 8.04 -6.40
CA ALA A 51 -15.75 7.02 -6.07
C ALA A 51 -15.22 5.57 -6.10
N ALA A 52 -14.04 5.34 -6.68
CA ALA A 52 -13.36 4.05 -6.75
C ALA A 52 -12.03 4.02 -5.98
N ASP A 53 -11.63 5.13 -5.34
CA ASP A 53 -10.38 5.22 -4.59
C ASP A 53 -10.48 4.39 -3.31
N SER A 54 -9.51 3.50 -3.10
CA SER A 54 -9.49 2.58 -1.96
C SER A 54 -9.50 3.31 -0.61
N ILE A 55 -8.95 4.53 -0.56
CA ILE A 55 -8.91 5.35 0.66
C ILE A 55 -10.31 5.62 1.22
N ASN A 56 -11.31 5.75 0.36
CA ASN A 56 -12.70 6.03 0.73
C ASN A 56 -13.42 4.79 1.32
N PHE A 57 -12.88 3.60 1.11
CA PHE A 57 -13.47 2.33 1.55
C PHE A 57 -12.69 1.63 2.65
N GLY A 58 -11.51 2.13 3.04
CA GLY A 58 -10.61 1.48 4.00
C GLY A 58 -11.31 1.10 5.32
N GLY A 59 -11.94 2.07 5.98
CA GLY A 59 -12.67 1.83 7.23
C GLY A 59 -13.89 0.91 7.06
N PHE A 60 -14.57 0.95 5.91
CA PHE A 60 -15.66 0.01 5.63
C PHE A 60 -15.16 -1.42 5.44
N ALA A 61 -14.00 -1.60 4.79
CA ALA A 61 -13.41 -2.91 4.56
C ALA A 61 -13.07 -3.63 5.86
N THR A 62 -12.54 -2.93 6.87
CA THR A 62 -12.20 -3.51 8.18
C THR A 62 -13.40 -3.77 9.08
N LEU A 63 -14.55 -3.13 8.84
CA LEU A 63 -15.81 -3.48 9.52
C LEU A 63 -16.38 -4.83 9.07
N GLN A 64 -16.03 -5.28 7.87
CA GLN A 64 -16.59 -6.50 7.27
C GLN A 64 -15.59 -7.66 7.21
N ASN A 65 -14.29 -7.38 7.31
CA ASN A 65 -13.23 -8.35 7.09
C ASN A 65 -12.10 -8.19 8.10
N HIS A 66 -11.47 -9.31 8.43
CA HIS A 66 -10.13 -9.29 9.01
C HIS A 66 -9.13 -9.00 7.89
N ILE A 67 -8.19 -8.09 8.13
CA ILE A 67 -7.26 -7.63 7.12
C ILE A 67 -5.84 -7.91 7.58
N LEU A 68 -5.07 -8.57 6.73
CA LEU A 68 -3.61 -8.55 6.74
C LEU A 68 -3.16 -7.68 5.57
N LEU A 69 -2.34 -6.68 5.84
CA LEU A 69 -1.74 -5.79 4.85
C LEU A 69 -0.22 -5.88 4.98
N HIS A 70 0.47 -6.19 3.89
CA HIS A 70 1.92 -6.08 3.81
C HIS A 70 2.30 -4.75 3.16
N GLU A 71 3.27 -4.07 3.74
CA GLU A 71 3.93 -2.91 3.18
C GLU A 71 5.42 -3.23 3.00
N ILE A 72 6.01 -2.86 1.87
CA ILE A 72 7.45 -2.91 1.67
C ILE A 72 7.99 -1.49 1.84
N LEU A 73 8.97 -1.32 2.74
CA LEU A 73 9.59 -0.02 2.97
C LEU A 73 10.39 0.39 1.74
N GLY A 74 10.08 1.57 1.20
CA GLY A 74 10.73 2.08 -0.01
C GLY A 74 10.20 1.44 -1.30
N ASP A 75 8.98 0.91 -1.31
CA ASP A 75 8.31 0.45 -2.53
C ASP A 75 8.34 1.55 -3.62
N GLN A 76 8.81 1.18 -4.82
CA GLN A 76 9.01 2.08 -5.96
C GLN A 76 7.78 2.21 -6.87
N VAL A 77 6.76 1.37 -6.67
CA VAL A 77 5.52 1.35 -7.44
C VAL A 77 4.42 2.05 -6.66
N ILE A 78 4.17 1.60 -5.43
CA ILE A 78 3.17 2.17 -4.53
C ILE A 78 3.92 2.78 -3.35
N THR A 79 4.26 4.06 -3.46
CA THR A 79 5.02 4.76 -2.42
C THR A 79 4.29 4.70 -1.08
N ASN A 80 5.03 4.43 0.01
CA ASN A 80 4.43 4.31 1.35
C ASN A 80 3.68 5.60 1.75
N ARG A 81 4.27 6.77 1.49
CA ARG A 81 3.64 8.10 1.61
C ARG A 81 4.10 8.99 0.46
N VAL A 82 3.18 9.78 -0.10
CA VAL A 82 3.53 10.83 -1.08
C VAL A 82 3.68 12.18 -0.38
N PRO A 83 4.82 12.89 -0.52
CA PRO A 83 4.98 14.24 0.00
C PRO A 83 3.85 15.16 -0.49
N ASP A 84 3.35 16.03 0.39
CA ASP A 84 2.29 17.00 0.11
C ASP A 84 0.91 16.43 -0.31
N ALA A 85 0.76 15.10 -0.35
CA ALA A 85 -0.50 14.39 -0.60
C ALA A 85 -0.82 13.43 0.56
N PRO A 86 -1.34 13.93 1.69
CA PRO A 86 -1.44 13.16 2.95
C PRO A 86 -2.38 11.96 2.90
N LEU A 87 -3.23 11.85 1.88
CA LEU A 87 -4.15 10.73 1.67
C LEU A 87 -3.61 9.69 0.66
N SER A 88 -2.39 9.89 0.15
CA SER A 88 -1.82 9.07 -0.91
C SER A 88 -0.66 8.19 -0.44
N GLY A 89 -0.79 6.89 -0.71
CA GLY A 89 0.19 5.87 -0.34
C GLY A 89 -0.42 4.68 0.39
N THR A 90 0.45 3.74 0.76
CA THR A 90 0.11 2.57 1.59
C THR A 90 -0.19 2.97 3.03
N GLU A 91 0.60 3.87 3.61
CA GLU A 91 0.45 4.31 4.99
C GLU A 91 -0.86 5.09 5.25
N PRO A 92 -1.28 6.07 4.43
CA PRO A 92 -2.60 6.69 4.61
C PRO A 92 -3.74 5.69 4.50
N LEU A 93 -3.59 4.63 3.69
CA LEU A 93 -4.58 3.56 3.60
C LEU A 93 -4.60 2.70 4.86
N ILE A 94 -3.43 2.36 5.42
CA ILE A 94 -3.30 1.70 6.74
C ILE A 94 -4.03 2.53 7.81
N ASP A 95 -3.78 3.84 7.84
CA ASP A 95 -4.39 4.79 8.78
C ASP A 95 -5.92 4.82 8.60
N ALA A 96 -6.42 4.91 7.36
CA ALA A 96 -7.85 4.92 7.05
C ALA A 96 -8.57 3.59 7.38
N MET A 97 -7.86 2.47 7.27
CA MET A 97 -8.35 1.14 7.68
C MET A 97 -8.32 0.94 9.20
N GLY A 98 -7.49 1.70 9.93
CA GLY A 98 -7.27 1.51 11.36
C GLY A 98 -6.51 0.24 11.70
N LEU A 99 -5.59 -0.21 10.82
CA LEU A 99 -4.80 -1.43 11.06
C LEU A 99 -3.72 -1.18 12.12
N MET A 100 -3.45 -2.18 12.95
CA MET A 100 -2.35 -2.14 13.91
C MET A 100 -1.05 -2.65 13.27
N SER A 101 0.06 -2.01 13.58
CA SER A 101 1.39 -2.48 13.17
C SER A 101 1.82 -3.69 14.00
N TYR A 102 2.39 -4.71 13.34
CA TYR A 102 2.95 -5.88 13.98
C TYR A 102 4.33 -6.20 13.43
N SER A 103 5.27 -6.44 14.35
CA SER A 103 6.62 -6.97 14.09
C SER A 103 6.77 -8.44 14.50
N ASP A 104 5.79 -8.97 15.24
CA ASP A 104 5.79 -10.29 15.86
C ASP A 104 4.46 -11.02 15.60
N SER A 105 4.46 -12.33 15.84
CA SER A 105 3.25 -13.15 15.78
C SER A 105 2.17 -12.63 16.73
N ALA A 106 0.91 -12.69 16.28
CA ALA A 106 -0.23 -12.21 17.04
C ALA A 106 -1.45 -13.12 16.86
N PHE A 107 -2.31 -13.13 17.88
CA PHE A 107 -3.57 -13.86 17.87
C PHE A 107 -4.69 -12.99 18.43
N ASN A 108 -5.83 -12.99 17.75
CA ASN A 108 -7.07 -12.42 18.25
C ASN A 108 -8.24 -13.33 17.85
N PRO A 109 -8.98 -13.93 18.80
CA PRO A 109 -10.12 -14.79 18.48
C PRO A 109 -11.26 -14.03 17.78
N ASN A 110 -11.32 -12.70 17.92
CA ASN A 110 -12.27 -11.84 17.23
C ASN A 110 -11.76 -11.33 15.86
N GLY A 111 -10.57 -11.76 15.43
CA GLY A 111 -9.95 -11.35 14.18
C GLY A 111 -8.96 -10.20 14.28
N LEU A 112 -8.07 -10.11 13.30
CA LEU A 112 -7.00 -9.12 13.24
C LEU A 112 -7.24 -8.09 12.12
N GLY A 113 -6.93 -6.84 12.43
CA GLY A 113 -6.58 -5.80 11.46
C GLY A 113 -5.09 -5.51 11.60
N ALA A 114 -4.27 -6.15 10.77
CA ALA A 114 -2.82 -6.17 10.87
C ALA A 114 -2.17 -5.52 9.65
N ALA A 115 -1.19 -4.66 9.91
CA ALA A 115 -0.23 -4.17 8.94
C ALA A 115 1.17 -4.65 9.35
N VAL A 116 1.90 -5.22 8.40
CA VAL A 116 3.28 -5.71 8.59
C VAL A 116 4.18 -5.00 7.59
N ARG A 117 5.27 -4.41 8.09
CA ARG A 117 6.24 -3.67 7.29
C ARG A 117 7.46 -4.54 7.03
N PHE A 118 7.86 -4.63 5.78
CA PHE A 118 9.00 -5.40 5.33
C PHE A 118 10.17 -4.47 5.02
N THR A 119 11.34 -4.79 5.59
CA THR A 119 12.59 -4.04 5.38
C THR A 119 13.31 -4.47 4.09
N GLU A 120 12.88 -5.57 3.49
CA GLU A 120 13.40 -6.13 2.24
C GLU A 120 12.29 -6.41 1.24
N GLY A 121 12.68 -6.55 -0.03
CA GLY A 121 11.79 -6.91 -1.13
C GLY A 121 11.44 -5.73 -2.04
N ASP A 122 10.50 -5.98 -2.93
CA ASP A 122 9.84 -5.00 -3.81
C ASP A 122 8.32 -5.19 -3.84
N HIS A 123 7.63 -4.39 -4.65
CA HIS A 123 6.18 -4.44 -4.86
C HIS A 123 5.64 -5.84 -5.21
N SER A 124 6.45 -6.66 -5.89
CA SER A 124 6.07 -7.99 -6.37
C SER A 124 6.39 -9.11 -5.40
N SER A 125 6.93 -8.81 -4.21
CA SER A 125 7.48 -9.81 -3.28
C SER A 125 6.53 -10.91 -2.86
N LEU A 126 5.22 -10.69 -2.86
CA LEU A 126 4.26 -11.78 -2.58
C LEU A 126 4.30 -12.88 -3.66
N LEU A 127 4.61 -12.51 -4.92
CA LEU A 127 4.53 -13.39 -6.10
C LEU A 127 5.91 -13.77 -6.65
N SER A 128 6.94 -12.99 -6.35
CA SER A 128 8.28 -13.14 -6.92
C SER A 128 9.36 -13.06 -5.84
N PRO A 129 10.26 -14.06 -5.72
CA PRO A 129 11.39 -14.05 -4.79
C PRO A 129 12.60 -13.28 -5.31
N ALA A 130 12.49 -12.59 -6.46
CA ALA A 130 13.63 -11.99 -7.15
C ALA A 130 14.34 -10.90 -6.31
N ALA A 131 13.59 -10.08 -5.57
CA ALA A 131 14.16 -9.02 -4.73
C ALA A 131 14.65 -9.56 -3.38
N SER A 132 13.85 -10.40 -2.71
CA SER A 132 14.25 -11.13 -1.50
C SER A 132 13.42 -12.39 -1.35
N ALA A 133 14.08 -13.56 -1.46
CA ALA A 133 13.43 -14.84 -1.24
C ALA A 133 12.93 -14.98 0.21
N ALA A 134 13.63 -14.39 1.17
CA ALA A 134 13.25 -14.38 2.57
C ALA A 134 11.94 -13.61 2.80
N ALA A 135 11.83 -12.40 2.23
CA ALA A 135 10.60 -11.61 2.31
C ALA A 135 9.41 -12.31 1.63
N THR A 136 9.62 -12.92 0.46
CA THR A 136 8.57 -13.68 -0.24
C THR A 136 8.05 -14.85 0.59
N VAL A 137 8.94 -15.66 1.16
CA VAL A 137 8.54 -16.79 2.00
C VAL A 137 7.79 -16.32 3.24
N GLU A 138 8.25 -15.25 3.88
CA GLU A 138 7.60 -14.68 5.05
C GLU A 138 6.20 -14.12 4.71
N MET A 139 6.06 -13.31 3.67
CA MET A 139 4.76 -12.79 3.20
C MET A 139 3.77 -13.92 2.86
N GLN A 140 4.24 -14.97 2.17
CA GLN A 140 3.39 -16.11 1.81
C GLN A 140 3.00 -16.94 3.05
N THR A 141 3.90 -17.06 4.02
CA THR A 141 3.64 -17.76 5.29
C THR A 141 2.59 -17.02 6.11
N GLN A 142 2.73 -15.69 6.25
CA GLN A 142 1.73 -14.85 6.92
C GLN A 142 0.38 -14.94 6.22
N MET A 143 0.34 -14.79 4.88
CA MET A 143 -0.88 -14.91 4.09
C MET A 143 -1.56 -16.27 4.27
N ALA A 144 -0.81 -17.37 4.17
CA ALA A 144 -1.35 -18.71 4.28
C ALA A 144 -1.93 -18.97 5.69
N ALA A 145 -1.20 -18.58 6.74
CA ALA A 145 -1.65 -18.72 8.11
C ALA A 145 -2.92 -17.87 8.37
N PHE A 146 -2.90 -16.61 7.96
CA PHE A 146 -4.03 -15.70 8.13
C PHE A 146 -5.28 -16.23 7.43
N GLN A 147 -5.14 -16.76 6.20
CA GLN A 147 -6.26 -17.32 5.47
C GLN A 147 -6.77 -18.63 6.11
N ALA A 148 -5.87 -19.51 6.56
CA ALA A 148 -6.21 -20.79 7.16
C ALA A 148 -6.97 -20.64 8.49
N THR A 149 -6.72 -19.55 9.23
CA THR A 149 -7.38 -19.28 10.52
C THR A 149 -8.53 -18.28 10.44
N GLY A 150 -8.97 -17.92 9.21
CA GLY A 150 -10.01 -16.93 9.00
C GLY A 150 -9.64 -15.55 9.57
N GLY A 151 -8.36 -15.20 9.57
CA GLY A 151 -7.83 -13.90 9.99
C GLY A 151 -7.63 -13.73 11.49
N THR A 152 -7.63 -14.80 12.27
CA THR A 152 -7.42 -14.74 13.73
C THR A 152 -5.95 -14.84 14.14
N THR A 153 -5.06 -15.25 13.22
CA THR A 153 -3.63 -15.47 13.49
C THR A 153 -2.77 -14.76 12.45
N LEU A 154 -1.84 -13.94 12.94
CA LEU A 154 -0.66 -13.50 12.20
C LEU A 154 0.52 -14.36 12.68
N ASN A 155 1.20 -15.02 11.76
CA ASN A 155 2.34 -15.88 12.05
C ASN A 155 3.61 -15.29 11.43
N VAL A 156 4.39 -14.57 12.24
CA VAL A 156 5.70 -14.04 11.85
C VAL A 156 6.77 -15.09 12.16
N THR A 157 7.48 -15.56 11.13
CA THR A 157 8.48 -16.63 11.26
C THR A 157 9.91 -16.19 11.00
N ASN A 158 10.07 -15.08 10.28
CA ASN A 158 11.36 -14.46 9.99
C ASN A 158 11.31 -12.97 10.32
N THR A 159 11.80 -12.63 11.52
CA THR A 159 11.87 -11.24 12.00
C THR A 159 12.97 -10.43 11.35
N ASP A 160 13.92 -11.06 10.63
CA ASP A 160 15.04 -10.33 10.01
C ASP A 160 14.58 -9.45 8.84
N VAL A 161 13.41 -9.74 8.25
CA VAL A 161 12.83 -9.02 7.11
C VAL A 161 11.60 -8.18 7.49
N VAL A 162 11.25 -8.10 8.77
CA VAL A 162 10.07 -7.39 9.30
C VAL A 162 10.52 -6.27 10.25
N GLN A 163 9.84 -5.12 10.20
CA GLN A 163 10.01 -3.99 11.13
C GLN A 163 8.99 -4.00 12.26
#